data_AF-A0A1C6K8V8-F1
#
_entry.id   AF-A0A1C6K8V8-F1
#
_cell.length_a   1.000
_cell.length_b   1.000
_cell.length_c   1.000
_cell.angle_alpha   90.00
_cell.angle_beta   90.00
_cell.angle_gamma   90.00
#
_symmetry.space_group_name_H-M   'P 1'
#
loop_
_entity.id
_entity.type
_entity.pdbx_description
1 polymer ?
#
loop_
_entity_poly.entity_id
_entity_poly.type
_entity_poly.pdbx_seq_one_letter_code
_entity_poly.pdbx_strand_id
1 'polypeptide(L)'
;MLPVNCGSHADYQHFVVTNLRKYYPVPDALARSTWDIIEHFWNIDLSFTDTFMADKYSKFGPAPRTPSSMQRSYLLSIDFKVTSITEWAAQLKINPLYAILSGFEPDNTPGVGTFYDFINRLWNSDDDHMSPHIHPLASHK
;
A
#
# COMPACT_ATOMS: atom_id res chain seq x y z
N MET A 1 -16.23 9.69 -1.82
CA MET A 1 -15.87 9.43 -0.41
C MET A 1 -14.45 9.88 -0.17
N LEU A 2 -14.19 10.57 0.93
CA LEU A 2 -12.82 10.90 1.36
C LEU A 2 -12.13 9.61 1.86
N PRO A 3 -10.79 9.49 1.77
CA PRO A 3 -10.08 8.34 2.32
C PRO A 3 -10.35 8.22 3.82
N VAL A 4 -10.62 7.01 4.31
CA VAL A 4 -10.57 6.71 5.74
C VAL A 4 -9.10 6.65 6.11
N ASN A 5 -8.59 7.75 6.69
CA ASN A 5 -7.23 7.78 7.23
C ASN A 5 -7.22 6.98 8.54
N CYS A 6 -6.70 5.75 8.49
CA CYS A 6 -6.36 5.01 9.70
C CYS A 6 -5.08 5.63 10.28
N GLY A 7 -5.20 6.76 10.98
CA GLY A 7 -4.06 7.54 11.46
C GLY A 7 -3.24 6.82 12.54
N SER A 8 -3.81 5.81 13.20
CA SER A 8 -3.14 4.92 14.14
C SER A 8 -3.31 3.44 13.77
N HIS A 9 -2.46 2.58 14.35
CA HIS A 9 -2.62 1.13 14.20
C HIS A 9 -3.95 0.62 14.77
N ALA A 10 -4.42 1.20 15.87
CA ALA A 10 -5.72 0.87 16.46
C ALA A 10 -6.89 1.22 15.52
N ASP A 11 -6.81 2.35 14.81
CA ASP A 11 -7.81 2.72 13.81
C ASP A 11 -7.83 1.72 12.65
N TYR A 12 -6.65 1.27 12.20
CA TYR A 12 -6.53 0.23 11.17
C TYR A 12 -7.14 -1.11 11.64
N GLN A 13 -6.85 -1.52 12.88
CA GLN A 13 -7.43 -2.72 13.46
C GLN A 13 -8.96 -2.63 13.55
N HIS A 14 -9.49 -1.50 14.03
CA HIS A 14 -10.92 -1.26 14.06
C HIS A 14 -11.54 -1.30 12.66
N PHE A 15 -10.88 -0.69 11.68
CA PHE A 15 -11.28 -0.72 10.27
C PHE A 15 -11.36 -2.14 9.72
N VAL A 16 -10.33 -2.97 9.95
CA VAL A 16 -10.28 -4.36 9.48
C VAL A 16 -11.39 -5.19 10.11
N VAL A 17 -11.60 -5.12 11.43
CA VAL A 17 -12.69 -5.87 12.09
C VAL A 17 -14.06 -5.44 11.56
N THR A 18 -14.29 -4.13 11.41
CA THR A 18 -15.56 -3.59 10.94
C THR A 18 -15.87 -4.12 9.54
N ASN A 19 -14.90 -4.07 8.63
CA ASN A 19 -15.11 -4.51 7.26
C ASN A 19 -15.10 -6.04 7.11
N LEU A 20 -14.27 -6.78 7.85
CA LEU A 20 -14.33 -8.25 7.82
C LEU A 20 -15.71 -8.76 8.27
N ARG A 21 -16.30 -8.19 9.32
CA ARG A 21 -17.67 -8.55 9.74
C ARG A 21 -18.73 -8.23 8.69
N LYS A 22 -18.55 -7.14 7.94
CA LYS A 22 -19.47 -6.70 6.89
C LYS A 22 -19.40 -7.60 5.65
N TYR A 23 -18.19 -7.92 5.17
CA TYR A 23 -17.98 -8.64 3.91
C TYR A 23 -17.86 -10.15 4.08
N TYR A 24 -17.46 -10.62 5.27
CA TYR A 24 -17.26 -12.03 5.61
C TYR A 24 -17.99 -12.38 6.92
N PRO A 25 -19.35 -12.35 6.94
CA PRO A 25 -20.14 -12.55 8.16
C PRO A 25 -20.06 -13.97 8.73
N VAL A 26 -19.54 -14.94 7.95
CA VAL A 26 -19.30 -16.32 8.37
C VAL A 26 -17.78 -16.55 8.39
N PRO A 27 -17.11 -16.39 9.54
CA PRO A 27 -15.65 -16.51 9.66
C PRO A 27 -15.09 -17.85 9.16
N ASP A 28 -15.85 -18.92 9.40
CA ASP A 28 -15.46 -20.30 9.04
C ASP A 28 -15.45 -20.55 7.52
N ALA A 29 -15.96 -19.60 6.71
CA ALA A 29 -15.89 -19.68 5.26
C ALA A 29 -14.49 -19.34 4.71
N LEU A 30 -13.65 -18.67 5.51
CA LEU A 30 -12.28 -18.35 5.13
C LEU A 30 -11.36 -19.52 5.47
N ALA A 31 -10.47 -19.88 4.53
CA ALA A 31 -9.49 -20.92 4.76
C ALA A 31 -8.51 -20.53 5.87
N ARG A 32 -7.95 -21.53 6.56
CA ARG A 32 -6.98 -21.29 7.64
C ARG A 32 -5.78 -20.45 7.18
N SER A 33 -5.26 -20.72 5.97
CA SER A 33 -4.17 -19.93 5.37
C SER A 33 -4.55 -18.47 5.15
N THR A 34 -5.82 -18.17 4.87
CA THR A 34 -6.31 -16.79 4.77
C THR A 34 -6.31 -16.11 6.13
N TRP A 35 -6.69 -16.82 7.19
CA TRP A 35 -6.61 -16.31 8.56
C TRP A 35 -5.18 -16.01 8.99
N ASP A 36 -4.22 -16.84 8.60
CA ASP A 36 -2.81 -16.62 8.94
C ASP A 36 -2.29 -15.31 8.29
N ILE A 37 -2.72 -14.99 7.06
CA ILE A 37 -2.41 -13.70 6.40
C ILE A 37 -3.12 -12.53 7.09
N ILE A 38 -4.41 -12.69 7.45
CA ILE A 38 -5.15 -11.67 8.19
C ILE A 38 -4.44 -11.35 9.52
N GLU A 39 -4.05 -12.36 10.28
CA GLU A 39 -3.34 -12.22 11.55
C GLU A 39 -1.97 -11.56 11.36
N HIS A 40 -1.23 -11.92 10.31
CA HIS A 40 0.04 -11.27 9.99
C HIS A 40 -0.15 -9.76 9.76
N PHE A 41 -1.03 -9.37 8.84
CA PHE A 41 -1.29 -7.97 8.51
C PHE A 41 -2.03 -7.21 9.61
N TRP A 42 -2.74 -7.89 10.50
CA TRP A 42 -3.35 -7.33 11.69
C TRP A 42 -2.31 -6.80 12.68
N ASN A 43 -1.18 -7.51 12.82
CA ASN A 43 -0.15 -7.21 13.81
C ASN A 43 0.95 -6.26 13.30
N ILE A 44 1.05 -6.04 11.98
CA ILE A 44 2.05 -5.12 11.42
C ILE A 44 1.58 -3.67 11.63
N ASP A 45 2.27 -2.99 12.55
CA ASP A 45 2.14 -1.55 12.73
C ASP A 45 3.00 -0.78 11.70
N LEU A 46 2.33 -0.06 10.80
CA LEU A 46 2.94 0.82 9.78
C LEU A 46 2.55 2.29 10.01
N SER A 47 1.96 2.63 11.15
CA SER A 47 1.50 4.00 11.43
C SER A 47 2.65 5.01 11.42
N PHE A 48 3.87 4.58 11.74
CA PHE A 48 5.07 5.42 11.63
C PHE A 48 5.27 5.99 10.21
N THR A 49 4.89 5.24 9.16
CA THR A 49 5.04 5.67 7.77
C THR A 49 4.25 6.94 7.46
N ASP A 50 3.09 7.11 8.09
CA ASP A 50 2.28 8.33 7.92
C ASP A 50 3.01 9.57 8.45
N THR A 51 3.74 9.42 9.57
CA THR A 51 4.56 10.50 10.14
C THR A 51 5.84 10.72 9.33
N PHE A 52 6.52 9.63 8.97
CA PHE A 52 7.78 9.65 8.22
C PHE A 52 7.64 10.29 6.84
N MET A 53 6.50 10.10 6.16
CA MET A 53 6.27 10.65 4.82
C MET A 53 5.48 11.96 4.83
N ALA A 54 5.12 12.52 5.99
CA ALA A 54 4.21 13.66 6.09
C ALA A 54 4.69 14.91 5.31
N ASP A 55 5.99 15.14 5.26
CA ASP A 55 6.63 16.24 4.51
C ASP A 55 6.66 16.01 3.00
N LYS A 56 6.57 14.76 2.56
CA LYS A 56 6.56 14.37 1.14
C LYS A 56 5.21 14.55 0.46
N TYR A 57 4.16 14.89 1.21
CA TYR A 57 2.81 15.12 0.68
C TYR A 57 2.42 16.59 0.77
N SER A 58 1.72 17.06 -0.26
CA SER A 58 1.21 18.44 -0.28
C SER A 58 0.17 18.63 0.84
N LYS A 59 0.25 19.77 1.52
CA LYS A 59 -0.78 20.23 2.46
C LYS A 59 -2.01 20.81 1.75
N PHE A 60 -1.90 21.06 0.45
CA PHE A 60 -2.94 21.66 -0.39
C PHE A 60 -3.44 20.65 -1.42
N GLY A 61 -4.76 20.64 -1.65
CA GLY A 61 -5.43 19.77 -2.61
C GLY A 61 -6.20 18.63 -1.94
N PRO A 62 -6.69 17.66 -2.73
CA PRO A 62 -7.40 16.49 -2.21
C PRO A 62 -6.52 15.70 -1.23
N ALA A 63 -7.13 15.18 -0.16
CA ALA A 63 -6.43 14.36 0.80
C ALA A 63 -5.75 13.16 0.10
N PRO A 64 -4.42 13.02 0.19
CA PRO A 64 -3.74 11.86 -0.38
C PRO A 64 -4.14 10.58 0.36
N ARG A 65 -3.89 9.42 -0.25
CA ARG A 65 -3.99 8.14 0.46
C ARG A 65 -2.99 8.12 1.62
N THR A 66 -3.36 7.51 2.74
CA THR A 66 -2.44 7.29 3.86
C THR A 66 -1.22 6.49 3.40
N PRO A 67 0.00 7.01 3.60
CA PRO A 67 1.23 6.28 3.33
C PRO A 67 1.28 4.88 3.95
N SER A 68 0.78 4.70 5.16
CA SER A 68 0.72 3.42 5.86
C SER A 68 -0.15 2.40 5.12
N SER A 69 -1.32 2.80 4.61
CA SER A 69 -2.19 1.92 3.80
C SER A 69 -1.58 1.59 2.45
N MET A 70 -0.89 2.56 1.81
CA MET A 70 -0.17 2.30 0.56
C MET A 70 0.98 1.30 0.76
N GLN A 71 1.79 1.47 1.81
CA GLN A 71 2.88 0.54 2.15
C GLN A 71 2.33 -0.84 2.48
N ARG A 72 1.28 -0.90 3.30
CA ARG A 72 0.62 -2.17 3.67
C ARG A 72 0.15 -2.92 2.44
N SER A 73 -0.49 -2.20 1.51
CA SER A 73 -0.97 -2.78 0.26
C SER A 73 0.16 -3.34 -0.60
N TYR A 74 1.29 -2.63 -0.67
CA TYR A 74 2.45 -3.11 -1.41
C TYR A 74 3.09 -4.35 -0.77
N LEU A 75 3.21 -4.39 0.57
CA LEU A 75 3.67 -5.59 1.28
C LEU A 75 2.72 -6.77 1.04
N LEU A 76 1.41 -6.51 1.04
CA LEU A 76 0.40 -7.53 0.77
C LEU A 76 0.54 -8.10 -0.65
N SER A 77 0.81 -7.25 -1.66
CA SER A 77 1.05 -7.72 -3.02
C SER A 77 2.25 -8.66 -3.11
N ILE A 78 3.32 -8.37 -2.35
CA ILE A 78 4.52 -9.22 -2.27
C ILE A 78 4.19 -10.57 -1.62
N ASP A 79 3.43 -10.57 -0.53
CA ASP A 79 3.01 -11.80 0.17
C ASP A 79 2.19 -12.73 -0.74
N PHE A 80 1.29 -12.14 -1.54
CA PHE A 80 0.53 -12.85 -2.59
C PHE A 80 1.32 -13.11 -3.88
N LYS A 81 2.60 -12.73 -3.93
CA LYS A 81 3.50 -12.90 -5.10
C LYS A 81 3.00 -12.22 -6.37
N VAL A 82 2.24 -11.14 -6.23
CA VAL A 82 1.77 -10.29 -7.33
C VAL A 82 2.83 -9.21 -7.57
N THR A 83 3.64 -9.41 -8.61
CA THR A 83 4.77 -8.51 -8.94
C THR A 83 4.37 -7.30 -9.78
N SER A 84 3.25 -7.39 -10.50
CA SER A 84 2.73 -6.30 -11.33
C SER A 84 1.83 -5.37 -10.53
N ILE A 85 2.21 -4.08 -10.42
CA ILE A 85 1.36 -3.05 -9.79
C ILE A 85 0.03 -2.89 -10.52
N THR A 86 0.04 -3.01 -11.86
CA THR A 86 -1.18 -2.96 -12.66
C THR A 86 -2.14 -4.08 -12.30
N GLU A 87 -1.62 -5.30 -12.16
CA GLU A 87 -2.40 -6.44 -11.73
C GLU A 87 -2.89 -6.27 -10.30
N TRP A 88 -2.03 -5.85 -9.38
CA TRP A 88 -2.39 -5.61 -7.99
C TRP A 88 -3.51 -4.57 -7.84
N ALA A 89 -3.43 -3.46 -8.56
CA ALA A 89 -4.49 -2.44 -8.57
C ALA A 89 -5.82 -2.97 -9.11
N ALA A 90 -5.80 -3.91 -10.07
CA ALA A 90 -6.99 -4.59 -10.54
C ALA A 90 -7.54 -5.56 -9.49
N GLN A 91 -6.67 -6.36 -8.86
CA GLN A 91 -7.03 -7.31 -7.82
C GLN A 91 -7.66 -6.62 -6.59
N LEU A 92 -7.15 -5.46 -6.18
CA LEU A 92 -7.73 -4.64 -5.10
C LEU A 92 -9.18 -4.25 -5.38
N LYS A 93 -9.53 -3.96 -6.65
CA LYS A 93 -10.90 -3.55 -7.03
C LYS A 93 -11.90 -4.71 -7.01
N ILE A 94 -11.43 -5.94 -7.27
CA ILE A 94 -12.30 -7.12 -7.39
C ILE A 94 -12.36 -7.94 -6.11
N ASN A 95 -11.35 -7.84 -5.24
CA ASN A 95 -11.26 -8.64 -4.03
C ASN A 95 -11.35 -7.75 -2.77
N PRO A 96 -12.50 -7.74 -2.08
CA PRO A 96 -12.69 -6.98 -0.85
C PRO A 96 -11.65 -7.29 0.22
N LEU A 97 -11.21 -8.55 0.35
CA LEU A 97 -10.21 -8.92 1.36
C LEU A 97 -8.90 -8.15 1.17
N TYR A 98 -8.44 -8.00 -0.08
CA TYR A 98 -7.19 -7.29 -0.36
C TYR A 98 -7.30 -5.80 -0.06
N ALA A 99 -8.45 -5.20 -0.39
CA ALA A 99 -8.73 -3.81 -0.02
C ALA A 99 -8.75 -3.63 1.50
N ILE A 100 -9.47 -4.51 2.21
CA ILE A 100 -9.61 -4.47 3.68
C ILE A 100 -8.27 -4.61 4.37
N LEU A 101 -7.48 -5.63 4.02
CA LEU A 101 -6.15 -5.85 4.60
C LEU A 101 -5.15 -4.75 4.23
N SER A 102 -5.35 -4.06 3.12
CA SER A 102 -4.55 -2.88 2.77
C SER A 102 -4.94 -1.64 3.59
N GLY A 103 -6.12 -1.62 4.21
CA GLY A 103 -6.68 -0.42 4.86
C GLY A 103 -7.39 0.51 3.88
N PHE A 104 -8.01 -0.04 2.82
CA PHE A 104 -8.84 0.67 1.87
C PHE A 104 -10.28 0.17 1.90
N GLU A 105 -11.24 1.09 1.81
CA GLU A 105 -12.63 0.72 1.56
C GLU A 105 -12.73 -0.03 0.22
N PRO A 106 -13.45 -1.17 0.14
CA PRO A 106 -13.51 -1.99 -1.08
C PRO A 106 -14.03 -1.27 -2.33
N ASP A 107 -14.80 -0.20 -2.18
CA ASP A 107 -15.30 0.65 -3.28
C ASP A 107 -14.37 1.83 -3.61
N ASN A 108 -13.28 2.00 -2.87
CA ASN A 108 -12.41 3.16 -2.95
C ASN A 108 -10.92 2.78 -2.81
N THR A 109 -10.43 1.98 -3.76
CA THR A 109 -9.05 1.50 -3.82
C THR A 109 -8.15 2.40 -4.69
N PRO A 110 -6.83 2.44 -4.44
CA PRO A 110 -5.89 3.20 -5.26
C PRO A 110 -5.78 2.67 -6.69
N GLY A 111 -5.48 3.56 -7.62
CA GLY A 111 -5.12 3.20 -8.99
C GLY A 111 -3.62 2.95 -9.14
N VAL A 112 -3.23 2.50 -10.33
CA VAL A 112 -1.82 2.24 -10.70
C VAL A 112 -0.93 3.46 -10.50
N GLY A 113 -1.37 4.64 -10.97
CA GLY A 113 -0.60 5.89 -10.81
C GLY A 113 -0.37 6.25 -9.35
N THR A 114 -1.36 6.02 -8.48
CA THR A 114 -1.22 6.29 -7.03
C THR A 114 -0.16 5.41 -6.37
N PHE A 115 0.00 4.16 -6.81
CA PHE A 115 1.10 3.30 -6.34
C PHE A 115 2.46 3.80 -6.77
N TYR A 116 2.62 4.17 -8.05
CA TYR A 116 3.88 4.72 -8.53
C TYR A 116 4.22 6.05 -7.85
N ASP A 117 3.23 6.94 -7.64
CA ASP A 117 3.42 8.17 -6.89
C ASP A 117 3.90 7.91 -5.45
N PHE A 118 3.32 6.90 -4.78
CA PHE A 118 3.76 6.49 -3.45
C PHE A 118 5.19 5.95 -3.46
N ILE A 119 5.52 5.04 -4.38
CA ILE A 119 6.86 4.42 -4.49
C ILE A 119 7.92 5.49 -4.78
N ASN A 120 7.63 6.43 -5.68
CA ASN A 120 8.53 7.52 -6.02
C ASN A 120 8.81 8.42 -4.79
N ARG A 121 7.76 8.78 -4.03
CA ARG A 121 7.92 9.54 -2.77
C ARG A 121 8.68 8.72 -1.72
N LEU A 122 8.46 7.42 -1.64
CA LEU A 122 9.13 6.56 -0.67
C LEU A 122 10.64 6.50 -0.95
N TRP A 123 11.00 6.25 -2.21
CA TRP A 123 12.38 6.06 -2.66
C TRP A 123 13.25 7.31 -2.45
N ASN A 124 12.70 8.52 -2.70
CA ASN A 124 13.32 9.82 -2.39
C ASN A 124 14.83 9.88 -2.71
N SER A 125 15.22 9.38 -3.88
CA SER A 125 16.58 9.53 -4.38
C SER A 125 16.69 10.83 -5.15
N ASP A 126 17.72 11.62 -4.85
CA ASP A 126 18.16 12.73 -5.69
C ASP A 126 18.84 12.24 -6.98
N ASP A 127 19.15 10.95 -7.07
CA ASP A 127 19.82 10.32 -8.21
C ASP A 127 18.84 9.50 -9.07
N ASP A 128 18.63 9.98 -10.31
CA ASP A 128 18.12 9.17 -11.40
C ASP A 128 19.19 8.16 -11.82
N HIS A 129 19.14 6.97 -11.23
CA HIS A 129 19.89 5.77 -11.62
C HIS A 129 21.41 5.76 -11.28
N MET A 130 21.82 4.64 -10.66
CA MET A 130 23.20 4.15 -10.63
C MET A 130 23.69 3.78 -12.05
N SER A 131 23.92 4.78 -12.90
CA SER A 131 24.76 4.64 -14.09
C SER A 131 26.03 5.46 -13.86
N PRO A 132 27.23 4.84 -13.86
CA PRO A 132 28.45 5.62 -13.76
C PRO A 132 28.50 6.57 -14.96
N HIS A 133 28.47 7.87 -14.72
CA HIS A 133 28.66 8.93 -15.73
C HIS A 133 30.10 8.98 -16.28
N ILE A 134 30.84 7.88 -16.15
CA ILE A 134 32.19 7.76 -16.68
C ILE A 134 32.05 7.27 -18.12
N HIS A 135 31.93 8.22 -19.04
CA HIS A 135 32.21 7.94 -20.44
C HIS A 135 33.70 7.58 -20.57
N PRO A 136 34.06 6.45 -21.21
CA PRO A 136 35.45 6.17 -21.54
C PRO A 136 35.99 7.34 -22.36
N LEU A 137 37.11 7.93 -21.92
CA LEU A 137 37.81 8.94 -22.71
C LEU A 137 38.17 8.31 -24.06
N ALA A 138 37.73 8.95 -25.14
CA ALA A 138 38.08 8.51 -26.49
C ALA A 138 39.61 8.53 -26.62
N SER A 139 40.20 7.34 -26.75
CA SER A 139 41.60 7.19 -27.16
C SER A 139 41.70 7.64 -28.62
N HIS A 140 42.16 8.86 -28.84
CA HIS A 140 42.62 9.28 -30.16
C HIS A 140 43.83 8.42 -30.56
N LYS A 141 43.68 7.68 -31.66
CA LYS A 141 44.76 7.01 -32.39
C LYS A 141 45.00 7.77 -33.69
#